data_AF-A0A3C0ZH93-F1
#
_entry.id   AF-A0A3C0ZH93-F1
#
_cell.length_a   1.000
_cell.length_b   1.000
_cell.length_c   1.000
_cell.angle_alpha   90.00
_cell.angle_beta   90.00
_cell.angle_gamma   90.00
#
_symmetry.space_group_name_H-M   'P 1'
#
loop_
_entity.id
_entity.type
_entity.pdbx_description
1 polymer ?
#
loop_
_entity_poly.entity_id
_entity_poly.type
_entity_poly.pdbx_seq_one_letter_code
_entity_poly.pdbx_strand_id
1 'polypeptide(L)' 'MEEEQKEVRPTIGEYQGKPIIRIPTVDAPNPDITWHWFSFGKTKAKAIVKYFDAIKKFAEE' A
#
# COMPACT_ATOMS: atom_id res chain seq x y z
N MET A 1 13.07 23.54 -11.17
CA MET A 1 13.29 22.74 -9.96
C MET A 1 12.97 21.32 -10.37
N GLU A 2 13.99 20.49 -10.57
CA GLU A 2 13.78 19.06 -10.75
C GLU A 2 13.28 18.53 -9.40
N GLU A 3 11.97 18.32 -9.30
CA GLU A 3 11.41 17.55 -8.20
C GLU A 3 11.96 16.14 -8.35
N GLU A 4 12.92 15.78 -7.48
CA GLU A 4 13.25 14.39 -7.22
C GLU A 4 11.93 13.66 -6.95
N GLN A 5 11.49 12.86 -7.92
CA GLN A 5 10.38 11.94 -7.74
C GLN A 5 10.78 10.98 -6.63
N LYS A 6 10.42 11.32 -5.39
CA LYS A 6 10.61 10.43 -4.24
C LYS A 6 9.94 9.12 -4.59
N GLU A 7 10.75 8.07 -4.68
CA GLU A 7 10.24 6.72 -4.90
C GLU A 7 9.11 6.44 -3.93
N VAL A 8 7.98 6.09 -4.50
CA VAL A 8 6.78 5.84 -3.75
C VAL A 8 6.94 4.51 -3.03
N ARG A 9 6.86 4.53 -1.69
CA ARG A 9 7.07 3.33 -0.87
C ARG A 9 5.88 3.02 0.02
N PRO A 10 5.62 1.74 0.30
CA PRO A 10 4.68 1.35 1.34
C PRO A 10 5.04 2.01 2.67
N THR A 11 4.03 2.57 3.35
CA THR A 11 4.21 3.24 4.64
C THR A 11 3.50 2.45 5.72
N ILE A 12 4.19 2.19 6.83
CA ILE A 12 3.59 1.58 8.03
C ILE A 12 3.14 2.71 8.95
N GLY A 13 1.93 2.61 9.48
CA GLY A 13 1.38 3.58 10.42
C GLY A 13 0.43 2.95 11.42
N GLU A 14 -0.30 3.81 12.11
CA GLU A 14 -1.31 3.40 13.08
C GLU A 14 -2.65 4.07 12.78
N TYR A 15 -3.72 3.31 12.90
CA TYR A 15 -5.08 3.82 12.82
C TYR A 15 -5.89 3.28 13.98
N GLN A 16 -6.41 4.17 14.83
CA GLN A 16 -7.20 3.82 16.03
C GLN A 16 -6.48 2.81 16.95
N GLY A 17 -5.19 3.00 17.24
CA GLY A 17 -4.43 2.09 18.09
C GLY A 17 -4.03 0.76 17.42
N LYS A 18 -4.30 0.60 16.11
CA LYS A 18 -4.00 -0.64 15.37
C LYS A 18 -2.97 -0.38 14.27
N PRO A 19 -1.96 -1.26 14.12
CA PRO A 19 -0.98 -1.12 13.05
C PRO A 19 -1.62 -1.38 11.68
N ILE A 20 -1.37 -0.47 10.76
CA ILE A 20 -1.79 -0.55 9.36
C ILE A 20 -0.59 -0.37 8.44
N ILE A 21 -0.72 -0.88 7.22
CA ILE A 21 0.16 -0.55 6.10
C ILE A 21 -0.65 0.20 5.05
N ARG A 22 -0.04 1.20 4.42
CA ARG A 22 -0.59 2.00 3.33
C ARG A 22 0.28 1.78 2.11
N ILE A 23 -0.32 1.31 1.02
CA ILE A 23 0.34 1.06 -0.25
C ILE A 23 -0.23 2.05 -1.27
N PRO A 24 0.61 2.72 -2.06
CA PRO A 24 0.13 3.59 -3.14
C PRO A 24 -0.64 2.80 -4.20
N THR A 25 -1.69 3.38 -4.76
CA THR A 25 -2.48 2.79 -5.86
C THR A 25 -2.27 3.47 -7.21
N VAL A 26 -1.47 4.54 -7.23
CA VAL A 26 -1.15 5.34 -8.42
C VAL A 26 0.35 5.64 -8.44
N ASP A 27 0.89 5.94 -9.61
CA ASP A 27 2.33 6.18 -9.80
C ASP A 27 2.85 7.42 -9.05
N ALA A 28 2.01 8.43 -8.85
CA ALA A 28 2.32 9.66 -8.12
C ALA A 28 1.28 9.92 -7.02
N PRO A 29 1.34 9.20 -5.88
CA PRO A 29 0.39 9.35 -4.81
C PRO A 29 0.63 10.64 -4.03
N ASN A 30 -0.43 11.38 -3.78
CA ASN A 30 -0.38 12.50 -2.85
C ASN A 30 -0.71 11.98 -1.44
N PRO A 31 0.13 12.22 -0.42
CA PRO A 31 -0.12 11.76 0.96
C PRO A 31 -1.43 12.30 1.57
N ASP A 32 -1.89 13.47 1.11
CA ASP A 32 -3.12 14.10 1.59
C ASP A 32 -4.38 13.53 0.92
N ILE A 33 -4.22 12.80 -0.19
CA ILE A 33 -5.35 12.25 -0.95
C ILE A 33 -5.57 10.79 -0.58
N THR A 34 -6.60 10.53 0.23
CA THR A 34 -6.89 9.19 0.76
C THR A 34 -7.06 8.11 -0.31
N TRP A 35 -7.66 8.42 -1.47
CA TRP A 35 -7.92 7.42 -2.52
C TRP A 35 -6.66 7.00 -3.31
N HIS A 36 -5.54 7.72 -3.18
CA HIS A 36 -4.24 7.32 -3.72
C HIS A 36 -3.59 6.20 -2.89
N TRP A 37 -4.20 5.80 -1.77
CA TRP A 37 -3.64 4.85 -0.81
C TRP A 37 -4.61 3.70 -0.51
N PHE A 38 -4.14 2.48 -0.72
CA PHE A 38 -4.77 1.27 -0.22
C PHE A 38 -4.23 0.95 1.18
N SER A 39 -5.08 1.07 2.20
CA SER A 39 -4.69 0.88 3.60
C SER A 39 -5.30 -0.37 4.19
N PHE A 40 -4.50 -1.20 4.87
CA PHE A 40 -5.01 -2.41 5.51
C PHE A 40 -4.23 -2.81 6.76
N GLY A 41 -4.92 -3.45 7.70
CA GLY A 41 -4.35 -3.91 8.96
C GLY A 41 -3.63 -5.26 8.86
N LYS A 42 -2.96 -5.62 9.97
CA LYS A 42 -2.15 -6.86 10.09
C LYS A 42 -2.87 -8.15 9.67
N THR A 43 -4.17 -8.29 9.94
CA THR A 43 -4.94 -9.48 9.54
C THR A 43 -5.01 -9.64 8.02
N LYS A 44 -5.28 -8.54 7.30
CA LYS A 44 -5.32 -8.54 5.84
C LYS A 44 -3.92 -8.75 5.26
N ALA A 45 -2.89 -8.14 5.86
CA ALA A 45 -1.50 -8.35 5.47
C ALA A 45 -1.09 -9.83 5.54
N LYS A 46 -1.45 -10.53 6.63
CA LYS A 46 -1.21 -11.99 6.75
C LYS A 46 -1.90 -12.80 5.66
N ALA A 47 -3.15 -12.44 5.30
CA ALA A 47 -3.87 -13.11 4.24
C ALA A 47 -3.21 -12.88 2.86
N ILE A 48 -2.78 -11.65 2.57
CA ILE A 48 -2.07 -11.31 1.33
C ILE A 48 -0.78 -12.11 1.22
N VAL A 49 0.02 -12.19 2.30
CA VAL A 49 1.24 -13.00 2.30
C VAL A 49 0.94 -14.48 2.10
N LYS A 50 -0.09 -15.01 2.77
CA LYS A 50 -0.48 -16.43 2.65
C LYS A 50 -0.90 -16.81 1.23
N TYR A 51 -1.57 -15.90 0.52
CA TYR A 51 -2.11 -16.16 -0.83
C TYR A 51 -1.37 -15.35 -1.90
N PHE A 52 -0.13 -14.96 -1.63
CA PHE A 52 0.62 -14.04 -2.50
C PHE A 52 0.75 -14.58 -3.92
N ASP A 53 1.07 -15.86 -4.09
CA ASP A 53 1.24 -16.47 -5.41
C ASP A 53 -0.07 -16.45 -6.24
N ALA A 54 -1.21 -16.70 -5.59
CA ALA A 54 -2.52 -16.64 -6.26
C ALA A 54 -2.89 -15.20 -6.64
N ILE A 55 -2.61 -14.23 -5.76
CA ILE A 55 -2.83 -12.80 -6.03
C ILE A 55 -1.92 -12.32 -7.15
N LYS A 56 -0.64 -12.72 -7.13
CA LYS A 56 0.34 -12.37 -8.14
C LYS A 56 -0.09 -12.89 -9.51
N LYS A 57 -0.47 -14.17 -9.58
CA LYS A 57 -0.99 -14.75 -10.81
C LYS A 57 -2.20 -13.97 -11.35
N PHE A 58 -3.16 -13.64 -10.48
CA PHE A 58 -4.33 -12.84 -10.86
C PHE A 58 -3.99 -11.42 -11.34
N ALA A 59 -2.94 -10.80 -10.79
CA ALA A 59 -2.52 -9.44 -11.16
C ALA A 59 -1.68 -9.37 -12.44
N GLU A 60 -1.05 -10.47 -12.83
CA GLU A 60 -0.23 -10.59 -14.05
C GLU A 60 -1.01 -11.17 -15.26
N GLU A 61 -2.23 -11.70 -15.03
CA GLU A 61 -3.21 -12.05 -16.08
C GLU A 61 -3.95 -10.82 -16.62
#